data_AF-A0A5B1CE01-F1
#
_entry.id   AF-A0A5B1CE01-F1
#
_cell.length_a   1.000
_cell.length_b   1.000
_cell.length_c   1.000
_cell.angle_alpha   90.00
_cell.angle_beta   90.00
_cell.angle_gamma   90.00
#
_symmetry.space_group_name_H-M   'P 1'
#
loop_
_entity.id
_entity.type
_entity.pdbx_description
1 polymer ?
#
loop_
_entity_poly.entity_id
_entity_poly.type
_entity_poly.pdbx_seq_one_letter_code
_entity_poly.pdbx_strand_id
1 'polypeptide(L)'
;MVRCTRGKRRRDYCAPSFCPPHRFAKKAWFLPDLLQTSSRTTKTFTRNLFINDSHSNSGATELLAEKLIQRIASLERVVVAFSGGVDSSVVAAAAHRALPTNSVTVTAVSPSVASWQRETATRIAAEIGIEHQWIETDEVDLVDYRRNDAQRCFHCKKTLYGSIDVAVKSIQSTMADATILSGTNADDLGDYRPGLKAGSDAGVQTPLADLAIGKADVRLLAAYFGLSNDDLPASPCLSSRIAYGVEVTPKRLERIDKSESWLRDRGFDDVRVRLLKKDETEIARVEVPLPELNRLTELRSAMTVQFVALGFDEVVIDPAGLRSGNLNEALVAEIGIKRS
;
A
#
# COMPACT_ATOMS: atom_id res chain seq x y z
N MET A 1 0.09 -47.53 53.26
CA MET A 1 1.10 -47.81 52.21
C MET A 1 1.65 -46.46 51.76
N VAL A 2 2.80 -45.96 52.26
CA VAL A 2 4.18 -46.42 51.97
C VAL A 2 4.30 -46.61 50.44
N ARG A 3 5.01 -45.79 49.65
CA ARG A 3 6.39 -45.32 49.81
C ARG A 3 6.73 -44.28 48.70
N CYS A 4 7.68 -43.39 49.02
CA CYS A 4 8.83 -42.91 48.22
C CYS A 4 8.68 -42.49 46.74
N THR A 5 9.46 -41.56 46.17
CA THR A 5 10.33 -40.41 46.53
C THR A 5 11.17 -40.15 45.26
N ARG A 6 11.50 -38.87 44.98
CA ARG A 6 12.70 -38.37 44.24
C ARG A 6 12.83 -38.78 42.76
N GLY A 7 13.30 -37.94 41.84
CA GLY A 7 13.85 -36.60 41.93
C GLY A 7 14.58 -36.24 40.63
N LYS A 8 14.70 -34.93 40.41
CA LYS A 8 15.76 -34.18 39.69
C LYS A 8 16.47 -34.86 38.49
N ARG A 9 16.46 -34.14 37.35
CA ARG A 9 17.72 -33.62 36.76
C ARG A 9 17.46 -32.50 35.73
N ARG A 10 17.96 -31.30 36.07
CA ARG A 10 18.36 -30.25 35.13
C ARG A 10 19.45 -30.81 34.21
N ARG A 11 19.46 -30.41 32.95
CA ARG A 11 20.68 -30.33 32.14
C ARG A 11 20.73 -28.99 31.44
N ASP A 12 21.69 -28.21 31.90
CA ASP A 12 22.29 -27.06 31.28
C ASP A 12 22.77 -27.41 29.87
N TYR A 13 22.47 -26.56 28.89
CA TYR A 13 23.21 -26.53 27.63
C TYR A 13 24.19 -25.36 27.69
N CYS A 14 25.46 -25.71 27.83
CA CYS A 14 26.59 -24.83 27.73
C CYS A 14 26.71 -24.21 26.34
N ALA A 15 27.05 -22.92 26.32
CA ALA A 15 27.69 -22.26 25.20
C ALA A 15 29.07 -22.87 24.89
N PRO A 16 29.56 -22.74 23.65
CA PRO A 16 30.99 -22.72 23.37
C PRO A 16 31.45 -21.33 22.92
N SER A 17 32.45 -20.83 23.64
CA SER A 17 33.23 -19.62 23.38
C SER A 17 34.45 -19.94 22.50
N PHE A 18 34.81 -19.00 21.61
CA PHE A 18 36.17 -18.68 21.09
C PHE A 18 37.01 -19.76 20.36
N CYS A 19 37.35 -19.52 19.08
CA CYS A 19 38.61 -18.87 18.64
C CYS A 19 38.69 -18.79 17.09
N PRO A 20 39.31 -17.74 16.49
CA PRO A 20 39.37 -17.53 15.04
C PRO A 20 40.68 -18.05 14.43
N PRO A 21 40.77 -18.11 13.09
CA PRO A 21 42.06 -17.80 12.49
C PRO A 21 42.05 -16.97 11.18
N HIS A 22 43.13 -16.21 11.03
CA HIS A 22 43.84 -15.80 9.82
C HIS A 22 43.33 -14.65 8.93
N ARG A 23 43.92 -13.48 9.23
CA ARG A 23 44.60 -12.55 8.31
C ARG A 23 44.89 -13.12 6.89
N PHE A 24 44.39 -12.44 5.86
CA PHE A 24 45.08 -12.19 4.59
C PHE A 24 44.66 -10.79 4.11
N ALA A 25 45.53 -9.79 4.32
CA ALA A 25 46.49 -9.27 3.33
C ALA A 25 45.83 -8.34 2.30
N LYS A 26 45.87 -7.04 2.63
CA LYS A 26 45.71 -5.91 1.71
C LYS A 26 46.71 -6.05 0.57
N LYS A 27 46.25 -5.99 -0.69
CA LYS A 27 47.09 -5.61 -1.83
C LYS A 27 46.57 -4.31 -2.40
N ALA A 28 47.21 -3.23 -1.96
CA ALA A 28 47.18 -1.94 -2.62
C ALA A 28 47.96 -2.06 -3.94
N TRP A 29 47.34 -1.63 -5.04
CA TRP A 29 48.04 -1.33 -6.28
C TRP A 29 48.39 0.15 -6.28
N PHE A 30 49.67 0.41 -6.45
CA PHE A 30 50.29 1.72 -6.50
C PHE A 30 50.79 1.97 -7.93
N LEU A 31 50.80 3.26 -8.30
CA LEU A 31 51.51 3.94 -9.41
C LEU A 31 50.76 4.13 -10.75
N PRO A 32 51.06 5.21 -11.50
CA PRO A 32 51.39 6.58 -11.05
C PRO A 32 50.72 7.70 -11.87
N ASP A 33 50.90 8.92 -11.34
CA ASP A 33 50.70 10.23 -11.98
C ASP A 33 51.20 10.33 -13.43
N LEU A 34 50.39 10.97 -14.26
CA LEU A 34 50.85 11.67 -15.47
C LEU A 34 50.15 13.03 -15.54
N LEU A 35 50.85 14.02 -14.99
CA LEU A 35 50.70 15.42 -15.34
C LEU A 35 51.16 15.63 -16.78
N GLN A 36 50.28 16.10 -17.65
CA GLN A 36 50.68 16.86 -18.84
C GLN A 36 49.76 18.05 -19.05
N THR A 37 50.42 19.21 -19.06
CA THR A 37 49.97 20.54 -19.41
C THR A 37 49.66 20.66 -20.90
N SER A 38 48.57 21.32 -21.30
CA SER A 38 48.61 22.31 -22.40
C SER A 38 47.33 23.13 -22.52
N SER A 39 47.50 24.45 -22.31
CA SER A 39 46.95 25.58 -23.07
C SER A 39 45.50 25.59 -23.59
N ARG A 40 44.72 26.51 -23.00
CA ARG A 40 43.89 27.56 -23.62
C ARG A 40 43.29 27.28 -25.01
N THR A 41 41.96 27.14 -25.02
CA THR A 41 41.10 27.80 -26.02
C THR A 41 39.84 28.31 -25.33
N THR A 42 39.73 29.63 -25.19
CA THR A 42 38.53 30.33 -24.74
C THR A 42 37.43 30.18 -25.79
N LYS A 43 36.41 29.37 -25.49
CA LYS A 43 35.09 29.47 -26.12
C LYS A 43 34.10 29.94 -25.08
N THR A 44 33.72 31.21 -25.21
CA THR A 44 32.62 31.84 -24.49
C THR A 44 31.34 31.10 -24.86
N PHE A 45 30.96 30.13 -24.03
CA PHE A 45 29.64 29.51 -24.07
C PHE A 45 28.80 30.28 -23.07
N THR A 46 27.85 31.07 -23.55
CA THR A 46 26.79 31.67 -22.76
C THR A 46 26.00 30.53 -22.10
N ARG A 47 26.41 30.18 -20.88
CA ARG A 47 25.70 29.26 -20.02
C ARG A 47 24.47 30.02 -19.53
N ASN A 48 23.33 29.80 -20.20
CA ASN A 48 22.04 30.12 -19.63
C ASN A 48 21.97 29.42 -18.27
N LEU A 49 22.05 30.23 -17.23
CA LEU A 49 21.92 29.84 -15.85
C LEU A 49 20.44 29.53 -15.63
N PHE A 50 20.04 28.29 -15.93
CA PHE A 50 18.84 27.71 -15.30
C PHE A 50 19.19 27.56 -13.81
N ILE A 51 18.92 28.61 -13.03
CA ILE A 51 18.78 28.49 -11.59
C ILE A 51 17.50 27.68 -11.39
N ASN A 52 17.67 26.44 -10.95
CA ASN A 52 16.61 25.46 -10.75
C ASN A 52 15.51 25.95 -9.78
N ASP A 53 14.27 25.65 -10.15
CA ASP A 53 12.98 25.79 -9.45
C ASP A 53 12.85 25.05 -8.10
N SER A 54 13.94 24.67 -7.43
CA SER A 54 13.86 23.89 -6.18
C SER A 54 13.39 24.70 -4.97
N HIS A 55 13.58 26.02 -4.97
CA HIS A 55 13.13 26.89 -3.87
C HIS A 55 11.69 27.39 -4.05
N SER A 56 11.19 27.49 -5.28
CA SER A 56 9.79 27.84 -5.56
C SER A 56 8.85 26.70 -5.20
N ASN A 57 9.27 25.44 -5.47
CA ASN A 57 8.45 24.28 -5.22
C ASN A 57 8.35 23.92 -3.72
N SER A 58 9.43 24.11 -2.94
CA SER A 58 9.42 23.82 -1.49
C SER A 58 8.43 24.72 -0.72
N GLY A 59 8.39 26.01 -1.03
CA GLY A 59 7.47 26.95 -0.38
C GLY A 59 6.00 26.69 -0.74
N ALA A 60 5.73 26.23 -1.97
CA ALA A 60 4.37 25.86 -2.38
C ALA A 60 3.88 24.60 -1.65
N THR A 61 4.73 23.57 -1.52
CA THR A 61 4.41 22.35 -0.76
C THR A 61 4.18 22.63 0.72
N GLU A 62 5.02 23.46 1.34
CA GLU A 62 4.87 23.87 2.74
C GLU A 62 3.53 24.59 2.98
N LEU A 63 3.18 25.57 2.14
CA LEU A 63 1.88 26.25 2.23
C LEU A 63 0.70 25.29 2.05
N LEU A 64 0.81 24.30 1.16
CA LEU A 64 -0.23 23.30 0.95
C LEU A 64 -0.36 22.37 2.17
N ALA A 65 0.76 21.98 2.79
CA ALA A 65 0.78 21.21 4.02
C ALA A 65 0.12 21.97 5.17
N GLU A 66 0.43 23.25 5.33
CA GLU A 66 -0.19 24.11 6.35
C GLU A 66 -1.71 24.22 6.16
N LYS A 67 -2.18 24.42 4.91
CA LYS A 67 -3.62 24.45 4.61
C LYS A 67 -4.31 23.14 4.98
N LEU A 68 -3.69 22.00 4.67
CA LEU A 68 -4.22 20.69 5.03
C LEU A 68 -4.29 20.50 6.54
N ILE A 69 -3.23 20.87 7.26
CA ILE A 69 -3.17 20.82 8.72
C ILE A 69 -4.24 21.72 9.33
N GLN A 70 -4.38 22.96 8.86
CA GLN A 70 -5.40 23.91 9.35
C GLN A 70 -6.82 23.42 9.09
N ARG A 71 -7.08 22.85 7.90
CA ARG A 71 -8.38 22.24 7.58
C ARG A 71 -8.73 21.14 8.58
N ILE A 72 -7.79 20.28 8.93
CA ILE A 72 -8.00 19.20 9.90
C ILE A 72 -8.08 19.73 11.34
N ALA A 73 -7.28 20.73 11.71
CA ALA A 73 -7.30 21.33 13.05
C ALA A 73 -8.64 21.99 13.41
N SER A 74 -9.42 22.39 12.40
CA SER A 74 -10.80 22.87 12.59
C SER A 74 -11.78 21.78 13.06
N LEU A 75 -11.38 20.51 12.97
CA LEU A 75 -12.12 19.35 13.45
C LEU A 75 -11.56 19.02 14.83
N GLU A 76 -12.39 19.02 15.88
CA GLU A 76 -11.89 18.85 17.26
C GLU A 76 -11.19 17.51 17.49
N ARG A 77 -11.69 16.45 16.83
CA ARG A 77 -11.28 15.05 16.98
C ARG A 77 -11.49 14.32 15.66
N VAL A 78 -10.52 13.50 15.25
CA VAL A 78 -10.56 12.85 13.93
C VAL A 78 -10.13 11.39 14.00
N VAL A 79 -10.77 10.60 13.14
CA VAL A 79 -10.42 9.21 12.90
C VAL A 79 -10.08 9.07 11.43
N VAL A 80 -8.85 8.68 11.12
CA VAL A 80 -8.42 8.50 9.73
C VAL A 80 -8.65 7.04 9.33
N ALA A 81 -9.52 6.82 8.35
CA ALA A 81 -9.66 5.52 7.69
C ALA A 81 -8.39 5.22 6.89
N PHE A 82 -7.54 4.37 7.45
CA PHE A 82 -6.13 4.29 7.10
C PHE A 82 -5.82 2.96 6.42
N SER A 83 -5.24 3.01 5.21
CA SER A 83 -4.89 1.81 4.43
C SER A 83 -3.39 1.56 4.33
N GLY A 84 -2.55 2.47 4.86
CA GLY A 84 -1.10 2.46 4.64
C GLY A 84 -0.65 2.92 3.25
N GLY A 85 -1.60 3.26 2.36
CA GLY A 85 -1.30 3.92 1.08
C GLY A 85 -0.94 5.39 1.27
N VAL A 86 -0.26 5.97 0.27
CA VAL A 86 0.30 7.33 0.33
C VAL A 86 -0.76 8.37 0.69
N ASP A 87 -1.92 8.35 0.01
CA ASP A 87 -2.97 9.36 0.25
C ASP A 87 -3.46 9.35 1.71
N SER A 88 -3.80 8.16 2.24
CA SER A 88 -4.23 8.03 3.64
C SER A 88 -3.12 8.34 4.64
N SER A 89 -1.86 8.14 4.25
CA SER A 89 -0.69 8.43 5.10
C SER A 89 -0.45 9.93 5.20
N VAL A 90 -0.63 10.68 4.11
CA VAL A 90 -0.58 12.16 4.13
C VAL A 90 -1.69 12.72 5.04
N VAL A 91 -2.91 12.19 4.94
CA VAL A 91 -4.01 12.61 5.85
C VAL A 91 -3.70 12.27 7.30
N ALA A 92 -3.18 11.07 7.59
CA ALA A 92 -2.78 10.68 8.94
C ALA A 92 -1.67 11.57 9.51
N ALA A 93 -0.66 11.88 8.69
CA ALA A 93 0.47 12.72 9.08
C ALA A 93 0.06 14.19 9.31
N ALA A 94 -0.89 14.70 8.52
CA ALA A 94 -1.47 16.02 8.74
C ALA A 94 -2.39 16.02 9.99
N ALA A 95 -3.17 14.97 10.20
CA ALA A 95 -4.03 14.82 11.37
C ALA A 95 -3.23 14.77 12.68
N HIS A 96 -2.12 14.01 12.72
CA HIS A 96 -1.26 13.96 13.90
C HIS A 96 -0.61 15.31 14.20
N ARG A 97 -0.17 16.05 13.18
CA ARG A 97 0.39 17.41 13.34
C ARG A 97 -0.66 18.42 13.80
N ALA A 98 -1.89 18.29 13.31
CA ALA A 98 -3.01 19.18 13.68
C ALA A 98 -3.53 18.90 15.09
N LEU A 99 -3.65 17.61 15.45
CA LEU A 99 -4.37 17.13 16.63
C LEU A 99 -3.59 15.97 17.29
N PRO A 100 -2.43 16.22 17.93
CA PRO A 100 -1.53 15.15 18.38
C PRO A 100 -2.16 14.17 19.37
N THR A 101 -3.13 14.62 20.17
CA THR A 101 -3.82 13.80 21.19
C THR A 101 -5.24 13.39 20.78
N ASN A 102 -5.79 13.97 19.71
CA ASN A 102 -7.18 13.80 19.28
C ASN A 102 -7.27 13.25 17.84
N SER A 103 -6.26 12.49 17.44
CA SER A 103 -6.21 11.83 16.15
C SER A 103 -5.83 10.37 16.31
N VAL A 104 -6.57 9.49 15.64
CA VAL A 104 -6.30 8.06 15.59
C VAL A 104 -6.44 7.57 14.15
N THR A 105 -5.62 6.59 13.78
CA THR A 105 -5.77 5.86 12.52
C THR A 105 -6.48 4.54 12.79
N VAL A 106 -7.41 4.18 11.91
CA VAL A 106 -8.12 2.90 11.98
C VAL A 106 -7.94 2.16 10.66
N THR A 107 -7.44 0.93 10.73
CA THR A 107 -7.35 0.04 9.58
C THR A 107 -8.30 -1.14 9.78
N ALA A 108 -9.18 -1.35 8.80
CA ALA A 108 -10.00 -2.55 8.75
C ALA A 108 -9.17 -3.76 8.33
N VAL A 109 -9.33 -4.85 9.07
CA VAL A 109 -8.75 -6.15 8.79
C VAL A 109 -9.84 -7.04 8.24
N SER A 110 -9.66 -7.43 6.99
CA SER A 110 -10.46 -8.47 6.34
C SER A 110 -9.57 -9.28 5.41
N PRO A 111 -10.04 -10.44 4.90
CA PRO A 111 -9.30 -11.19 3.89
C PRO A 111 -8.98 -10.39 2.62
N SER A 112 -9.66 -9.26 2.39
CA SER A 112 -9.47 -8.39 1.22
C SER A 112 -8.21 -7.52 1.31
N VAL A 113 -7.58 -7.42 2.49
CA VAL A 113 -6.38 -6.61 2.73
C VAL A 113 -5.14 -7.50 2.69
N ALA A 114 -4.24 -7.18 1.76
CA ALA A 114 -3.01 -7.93 1.58
C ALA A 114 -2.13 -7.85 2.83
N SER A 115 -1.45 -8.95 3.15
CA SER A 115 -0.51 -9.05 4.27
C SER A 115 0.50 -7.90 4.32
N TRP A 116 1.19 -7.63 3.21
CA TRP A 116 2.18 -6.56 3.09
C TRP A 116 1.59 -5.14 3.30
N GLN A 117 0.30 -4.94 3.01
CA GLN A 117 -0.37 -3.65 3.28
C GLN A 117 -0.58 -3.45 4.77
N ARG A 118 -0.85 -4.52 5.52
CA ARG A 118 -0.98 -4.45 6.99
C ARG A 118 0.36 -4.09 7.64
N GLU A 119 1.44 -4.70 7.18
CA GLU A 119 2.80 -4.38 7.61
C GLU A 119 3.14 -2.92 7.30
N THR A 120 2.81 -2.46 6.09
CA THR A 120 3.01 -1.06 5.69
C THR A 120 2.22 -0.10 6.56
N ALA A 121 0.93 -0.35 6.80
CA ALA A 121 0.11 0.49 7.67
C ALA A 121 0.69 0.59 9.08
N THR A 122 1.06 -0.55 9.68
CA THR A 122 1.70 -0.58 11.01
C THR A 122 2.95 0.30 11.07
N ARG A 123 3.84 0.11 10.09
CA ARG A 123 5.12 0.81 10.01
C ARG A 123 4.93 2.32 9.83
N ILE A 124 4.06 2.72 8.92
CA ILE A 124 3.81 4.14 8.62
C ILE A 124 3.10 4.84 9.78
N ALA A 125 2.15 4.19 10.45
CA ALA A 125 1.53 4.79 11.65
C ALA A 125 2.56 5.01 12.76
N ALA A 126 3.46 4.03 12.99
CA ALA A 126 4.56 4.17 13.95
C ALA A 126 5.55 5.28 13.56
N GLU A 127 5.86 5.42 12.28
CA GLU A 127 6.72 6.49 11.74
C GLU A 127 6.11 7.89 11.96
N ILE A 128 4.79 8.02 11.79
CA ILE A 128 4.06 9.26 12.06
C ILE A 128 3.99 9.54 13.57
N GLY A 129 3.99 8.51 14.41
CA GLY A 129 3.76 8.61 15.86
C GLY A 129 2.27 8.71 16.22
N ILE A 130 1.37 8.38 15.30
CA ILE A 130 -0.08 8.41 15.52
C ILE A 130 -0.58 7.09 16.10
N GLU A 131 -1.58 7.15 16.99
CA GLU A 131 -2.25 5.95 17.50
C GLU A 131 -2.87 5.17 16.33
N HIS A 132 -2.71 3.84 16.34
CA HIS A 132 -3.21 2.94 15.30
C HIS A 132 -4.04 1.83 15.89
N GLN A 133 -5.27 1.70 15.39
CA GLN A 133 -6.21 0.69 15.81
C GLN A 133 -6.60 -0.22 14.64
N TRP A 134 -6.80 -1.49 14.97
CA TRP A 134 -7.30 -2.50 14.05
C TRP A 134 -8.75 -2.81 14.39
N ILE A 135 -9.59 -2.84 13.36
CA ILE A 135 -10.98 -3.31 13.48
C ILE A 135 -11.19 -4.47 12.52
N GLU A 136 -11.90 -5.50 12.94
CA GLU A 136 -12.27 -6.58 12.04
C GLU A 136 -13.50 -6.18 11.22
N THR A 137 -13.50 -6.53 9.93
CA THR A 137 -14.67 -6.35 9.07
C THR A 137 -15.01 -7.64 8.34
N ASP A 138 -16.31 -7.83 8.14
CA ASP A 138 -16.94 -9.05 7.65
C ASP A 138 -17.58 -8.84 6.26
N GLU A 139 -17.09 -7.86 5.47
CA GLU A 139 -17.69 -7.57 4.17
C GLU A 139 -17.65 -8.79 3.23
N VAL A 140 -16.68 -9.68 3.41
CA VAL A 140 -16.54 -10.93 2.66
C VAL A 140 -17.68 -11.93 2.91
N ASP A 141 -18.46 -11.77 3.97
CA ASP A 141 -19.63 -12.59 4.28
C ASP A 141 -20.92 -12.03 3.67
N LEU A 142 -20.88 -10.77 3.21
CA LEU A 142 -22.03 -10.10 2.58
C LEU A 142 -22.21 -10.56 1.13
N VAL A 143 -23.41 -11.02 0.80
CA VAL A 143 -23.77 -11.49 -0.55
C VAL A 143 -23.47 -10.43 -1.62
N ASP A 144 -23.81 -9.17 -1.35
CA ASP A 144 -23.60 -8.06 -2.28
C ASP A 144 -22.11 -7.78 -2.57
N TYR A 145 -21.24 -8.03 -1.60
CA TYR A 145 -19.80 -7.91 -1.78
C TYR A 145 -19.24 -9.12 -2.55
N ARG A 146 -19.65 -10.34 -2.15
CA ARG A 146 -19.23 -11.60 -2.75
C ARG A 146 -19.57 -11.68 -4.24
N ARG A 147 -20.70 -11.11 -4.67
CA ARG A 147 -21.12 -11.08 -6.08
C ARG A 147 -20.07 -10.47 -7.03
N ASN A 148 -19.17 -9.63 -6.52
CA ASN A 148 -18.06 -9.04 -7.27
C ASN A 148 -18.51 -8.28 -8.53
N ASP A 149 -19.52 -7.43 -8.40
CA ASP A 149 -19.98 -6.57 -9.49
C ASP A 149 -19.40 -5.14 -9.38
N ALA A 150 -19.92 -4.23 -10.20
CA ALA A 150 -19.53 -2.83 -10.20
C ALA A 150 -19.72 -2.13 -8.82
N GLN A 151 -20.64 -2.60 -7.98
CA GLN A 151 -20.95 -2.03 -6.66
C GLN A 151 -20.13 -2.62 -5.51
N ARG A 152 -19.29 -3.64 -5.73
CA ARG A 152 -18.45 -4.24 -4.67
C ARG A 152 -17.74 -3.21 -3.80
N CYS A 153 -17.16 -2.18 -4.42
CA CYS A 153 -16.44 -1.11 -3.70
C CYS A 153 -17.37 -0.26 -2.80
N PHE A 154 -18.62 -0.05 -3.19
CA PHE A 154 -19.62 0.62 -2.34
C PHE A 154 -19.90 -0.21 -1.09
N HIS A 155 -20.19 -1.50 -1.24
CA HIS A 155 -20.48 -2.39 -0.11
C HIS A 155 -19.29 -2.50 0.84
N CYS A 156 -18.07 -2.64 0.30
CA CYS A 156 -16.83 -2.64 1.07
C CYS A 156 -16.68 -1.38 1.95
N LYS A 157 -16.87 -0.20 1.33
CA LYS A 157 -16.72 1.09 2.02
C LYS A 157 -17.84 1.34 3.02
N LYS A 158 -19.06 0.91 2.70
CA LYS A 158 -20.20 0.98 3.63
C LYS A 158 -19.92 0.18 4.90
N THR A 159 -19.43 -1.06 4.78
CA THR A 159 -19.02 -1.87 5.93
C THR A 159 -17.88 -1.20 6.70
N LEU A 160 -16.82 -0.75 6.01
CA LEU A 160 -15.69 -0.05 6.64
C LEU A 160 -16.14 1.13 7.52
N TYR A 161 -16.90 2.07 6.96
CA TYR A 161 -17.29 3.27 7.69
C TYR A 161 -18.29 2.98 8.81
N GLY A 162 -19.20 2.02 8.61
CA GLY A 162 -20.07 1.52 9.68
C GLY A 162 -19.28 0.93 10.84
N SER A 163 -18.30 0.07 10.56
CA SER A 163 -17.46 -0.54 11.60
C SER A 163 -16.58 0.48 12.32
N ILE A 164 -16.04 1.48 11.60
CA ILE A 164 -15.31 2.60 12.24
C ILE A 164 -16.25 3.36 13.18
N ASP A 165 -17.46 3.72 12.74
CA ASP A 165 -18.42 4.45 13.57
C ASP A 165 -18.76 3.68 14.86
N VAL A 166 -18.95 2.36 14.78
CA VAL A 166 -19.16 1.51 15.97
C VAL A 166 -17.91 1.45 16.86
N ALA A 167 -16.72 1.29 16.28
CA ALA A 167 -15.46 1.20 17.02
C ALA A 167 -15.15 2.50 17.77
N VAL A 168 -15.28 3.64 17.10
CA VAL A 168 -15.04 4.96 17.68
C VAL A 168 -15.98 5.24 18.85
N LYS A 169 -17.25 4.84 18.75
CA LYS A 169 -18.24 4.96 19.84
C LYS A 169 -17.94 4.05 21.04
N SER A 170 -17.18 2.97 20.85
CA SER A 170 -16.96 1.94 21.87
C SER A 170 -15.58 1.98 22.55
N ILE A 171 -14.54 2.49 21.88
CA ILE A 171 -13.15 2.33 22.33
C ILE A 171 -12.67 3.48 23.24
N GLN A 172 -13.08 4.72 23.00
CA GLN A 172 -12.61 5.88 23.74
C GLN A 172 -13.74 6.89 23.93
N SER A 173 -14.16 7.12 25.18
CA SER A 173 -15.12 8.18 25.50
C SER A 173 -14.65 9.57 25.04
N THR A 174 -13.33 9.76 24.89
CA THR A 174 -12.70 10.97 24.37
C THR A 174 -12.75 11.09 22.85
N MET A 175 -12.95 10.01 22.10
CA MET A 175 -13.06 10.03 20.63
C MET A 175 -14.50 9.90 20.13
N ALA A 176 -15.48 9.90 21.04
CA ALA A 176 -16.88 10.06 20.69
C ALA A 176 -17.04 11.27 19.75
N ASP A 177 -17.92 11.18 18.75
CA ASP A 177 -18.17 12.22 17.74
C ASP A 177 -16.96 12.62 16.86
N ALA A 178 -15.88 11.83 16.84
CA ALA A 178 -14.76 12.09 15.95
C ALA A 178 -15.19 12.05 14.47
N THR A 179 -14.70 13.02 13.69
CA THR A 179 -14.97 13.07 12.26
C THR A 179 -14.12 12.03 11.54
N ILE A 180 -14.76 11.18 10.72
CA ILE A 180 -14.04 10.19 9.91
C ILE A 180 -13.44 10.89 8.69
N LEU A 181 -12.13 10.74 8.51
CA LEU A 181 -11.38 11.24 7.36
C LEU A 181 -10.97 10.09 6.44
N SER A 182 -10.91 10.36 5.14
CA SER A 182 -10.35 9.43 4.16
C SER A 182 -9.32 10.10 3.25
N GLY A 183 -8.42 9.29 2.69
CA GLY A 183 -7.41 9.74 1.74
C GLY A 183 -7.91 9.94 0.30
N THR A 184 -9.21 10.21 0.07
CA THR A 184 -9.68 10.53 -1.28
C THR A 184 -9.05 11.85 -1.75
N ASN A 185 -8.33 11.81 -2.87
CA ASN A 185 -7.70 12.98 -3.50
C ASN A 185 -8.58 13.56 -4.63
N ALA A 186 -8.20 14.72 -5.17
CA ALA A 186 -8.98 15.42 -6.19
C ALA A 186 -9.11 14.65 -7.50
N ASP A 187 -8.08 13.91 -7.90
CA ASP A 187 -8.06 13.12 -9.13
C ASP A 187 -9.07 11.97 -9.10
N ASP A 188 -9.46 11.53 -7.89
CA ASP A 188 -10.43 10.45 -7.70
C ASP A 188 -11.87 10.87 -8.02
N LEU A 189 -12.18 12.17 -8.05
CA LEU A 189 -13.54 12.69 -8.26
C LEU A 189 -14.03 12.54 -9.71
N GLY A 190 -13.12 12.42 -10.67
CA GLY A 190 -13.45 12.22 -12.09
C GLY A 190 -13.77 10.76 -12.45
N ASP A 191 -13.50 9.81 -11.56
CA ASP A 191 -13.68 8.39 -11.81
C ASP A 191 -15.06 7.91 -11.32
N TYR A 192 -15.68 6.95 -12.03
CA TYR A 192 -16.84 6.23 -11.48
C TYR A 192 -16.41 5.39 -10.27
N ARG A 193 -16.62 5.93 -9.06
CA ARG A 193 -16.21 5.31 -7.79
C ARG A 193 -17.39 5.18 -6.83
N PRO A 194 -18.11 4.05 -6.86
CA PRO A 194 -19.19 3.76 -5.92
C PRO A 194 -18.76 3.87 -4.45
N GLY A 195 -17.49 3.62 -4.13
CA GLY A 195 -16.96 3.80 -2.78
C GLY A 195 -17.03 5.24 -2.25
N LEU A 196 -16.99 6.26 -3.12
CA LEU A 196 -17.14 7.67 -2.70
C LEU A 196 -18.56 7.96 -2.22
N LYS A 197 -19.56 7.35 -2.86
CA LYS A 197 -20.96 7.47 -2.44
C LYS A 197 -21.17 6.92 -1.03
N ALA A 198 -20.59 5.75 -0.72
CA ALA A 198 -20.63 5.18 0.63
C ALA A 198 -19.98 6.10 1.68
N GLY A 199 -18.87 6.79 1.33
CA GLY A 199 -18.24 7.77 2.21
C GLY A 199 -19.12 8.98 2.46
N SER A 200 -19.71 9.54 1.40
CA SER A 200 -20.65 10.66 1.51
C SER A 200 -21.88 10.31 2.36
N ASP A 201 -22.43 9.10 2.19
CA ASP A 201 -23.58 8.64 2.98
C ASP A 201 -23.24 8.48 4.47
N ALA A 202 -21.98 8.18 4.79
CA ALA A 202 -21.47 8.06 6.15
C ALA A 202 -20.90 9.37 6.72
N GLY A 203 -20.99 10.50 6.00
CA GLY A 203 -20.47 11.79 6.45
C GLY A 203 -18.94 11.86 6.52
N VAL A 204 -18.23 11.00 5.79
CA VAL A 204 -16.77 10.98 5.74
C VAL A 204 -16.25 12.24 5.04
N GLN A 205 -15.27 12.90 5.64
CA GLN A 205 -14.61 14.06 5.02
C GLN A 205 -13.36 13.66 4.23
N THR A 206 -13.09 14.41 3.18
CA THR A 206 -12.06 14.14 2.17
C THR A 206 -11.12 15.33 2.04
N PRO A 207 -10.31 15.64 3.07
CA PRO A 207 -9.60 16.91 3.16
C PRO A 207 -8.62 17.16 1.99
N LEU A 208 -8.10 16.11 1.35
CA LEU A 208 -7.28 16.25 0.14
C LEU A 208 -8.14 16.74 -1.04
N ALA A 209 -9.27 16.07 -1.31
CA ALA A 209 -10.20 16.47 -2.36
C ALA A 209 -10.82 17.87 -2.10
N ASP A 210 -11.18 18.19 -0.85
CA ASP A 210 -11.73 19.50 -0.45
C ASP A 210 -10.77 20.65 -0.79
N LEU A 211 -9.46 20.39 -0.74
CA LEU A 211 -8.39 21.35 -1.04
C LEU A 211 -7.86 21.24 -2.47
N ALA A 212 -8.52 20.46 -3.33
CA ALA A 212 -8.11 20.17 -4.70
C ALA A 212 -6.68 19.58 -4.82
N ILE A 213 -6.24 18.84 -3.80
CA ILE A 213 -4.92 18.18 -3.77
C ILE A 213 -5.00 16.92 -4.64
N GLY A 214 -4.22 16.88 -5.73
CA GLY A 214 -4.11 15.73 -6.63
C GLY A 214 -3.00 14.76 -6.21
N LYS A 215 -2.81 13.68 -6.99
CA LYS A 215 -1.81 12.64 -6.70
C LYS A 215 -0.37 13.15 -6.71
N ALA A 216 -0.07 14.11 -7.59
CA ALA A 216 1.26 14.72 -7.66
C ALA A 216 1.57 15.47 -6.36
N ASP A 217 0.62 16.26 -5.87
CA ASP A 217 0.74 17.01 -4.62
C ASP A 217 0.82 16.08 -3.41
N VAL A 218 0.04 14.99 -3.40
CA VAL A 218 0.11 13.96 -2.34
C VAL A 218 1.53 13.42 -2.20
N ARG A 219 2.22 13.12 -3.30
CA ARG A 219 3.62 12.63 -3.25
C ARG A 219 4.57 13.67 -2.70
N LEU A 220 4.42 14.93 -3.11
CA LEU A 220 5.21 16.04 -2.56
C LEU A 220 4.97 16.21 -1.05
N LEU A 221 3.71 16.14 -0.61
CA LEU A 221 3.34 16.21 0.80
C LEU A 221 3.86 15.01 1.59
N ALA A 222 3.84 13.81 1.01
CA ALA A 222 4.38 12.62 1.66
C ALA A 222 5.88 12.77 1.92
N ALA A 223 6.64 13.19 0.90
CA ALA A 223 8.06 13.49 1.03
C ALA A 223 8.32 14.63 2.05
N TYR A 224 7.54 15.71 1.99
CA TYR A 224 7.62 16.83 2.94
C TYR A 224 7.37 16.40 4.39
N PHE A 225 6.40 15.51 4.60
CA PHE A 225 6.11 14.94 5.91
C PHE A 225 7.11 13.87 6.36
N GLY A 226 8.07 13.51 5.52
CA GLY A 226 9.12 12.52 5.79
C GLY A 226 8.65 11.07 5.68
N LEU A 227 7.55 10.81 4.96
CA LEU A 227 6.93 9.49 4.87
C LEU A 227 7.72 8.58 3.92
N SER A 228 8.17 7.44 4.43
CA SER A 228 8.93 6.44 3.68
C SER A 228 8.13 5.64 2.64
N ASN A 229 6.82 5.87 2.51
CA ASN A 229 5.97 5.30 1.47
C ASN A 229 5.60 6.30 0.37
N ASP A 230 6.27 7.45 0.28
CA ASP A 230 6.00 8.51 -0.71
C ASP A 230 5.97 8.04 -2.17
N ASP A 231 6.81 7.08 -2.55
CA ASP A 231 6.85 6.48 -3.90
C ASP A 231 6.08 5.15 -4.02
N LEU A 232 5.30 4.76 -3.00
CA LEU A 232 4.54 3.52 -3.04
C LEU A 232 3.48 3.57 -4.17
N PRO A 233 3.49 2.61 -5.12
CA PRO A 233 2.48 2.56 -6.17
C PRO A 233 1.08 2.33 -5.60
N ALA A 234 0.07 2.88 -6.28
CA ALA A 234 -1.32 2.64 -5.91
C ALA A 234 -1.64 1.13 -5.99
N SER A 235 -1.93 0.53 -4.84
CA SER A 235 -2.38 -0.86 -4.76
C SER A 235 -3.79 -0.93 -4.19
N PRO A 236 -4.80 -1.19 -5.04
CA PRO A 236 -6.16 -1.49 -4.58
C PRO A 236 -6.19 -2.78 -3.72
N CYS A 237 -7.34 -3.09 -3.13
CA CYS A 237 -7.53 -4.30 -2.34
C CYS A 237 -7.35 -5.60 -3.16
N LEU A 238 -7.15 -6.74 -2.50
CA LEU A 238 -7.00 -8.04 -3.15
C LEU A 238 -8.20 -8.42 -4.02
N SER A 239 -9.41 -8.02 -3.65
CA SER A 239 -10.62 -8.32 -4.42
C SER A 239 -10.62 -7.67 -5.81
N SER A 240 -9.83 -6.61 -6.01
CA SER A 240 -9.60 -6.06 -7.36
C SER A 240 -8.79 -6.98 -8.27
N ARG A 241 -8.21 -8.08 -7.77
CA ARG A 241 -7.53 -9.09 -8.58
C ARG A 241 -8.50 -10.10 -9.16
N ILE A 242 -9.70 -10.21 -8.61
CA ILE A 242 -10.70 -11.18 -9.03
C ILE A 242 -11.54 -10.54 -10.16
N ALA A 243 -11.61 -11.20 -11.31
CA ALA A 243 -12.42 -10.76 -12.44
C ALA A 243 -13.88 -10.53 -12.03
N TYR A 244 -14.51 -9.49 -12.58
CA TYR A 244 -15.92 -9.18 -12.30
C TYR A 244 -16.83 -10.38 -12.57
N GLY A 245 -17.86 -10.53 -11.75
CA GLY A 245 -18.79 -11.67 -11.78
C GLY A 245 -18.22 -12.98 -11.20
N VAL A 246 -16.90 -13.08 -11.00
CA VAL A 246 -16.31 -14.19 -10.24
C VAL A 246 -16.41 -13.88 -8.77
N GLU A 247 -17.04 -14.78 -8.03
CA GLU A 247 -17.33 -14.57 -6.62
C GLU A 247 -16.06 -14.32 -5.78
N VAL A 248 -16.10 -13.29 -4.92
CA VAL A 248 -15.04 -13.06 -3.94
C VAL A 248 -15.20 -14.02 -2.77
N THR A 249 -14.17 -14.81 -2.47
CA THR A 249 -14.16 -15.70 -1.30
C THR A 249 -12.85 -15.57 -0.52
N PRO A 250 -12.86 -15.79 0.81
CA PRO A 250 -11.63 -15.76 1.62
C PRO A 250 -10.53 -16.67 1.06
N LYS A 251 -10.89 -17.87 0.59
CA LYS A 251 -9.96 -18.83 0.00
C LYS A 251 -9.27 -18.29 -1.26
N ARG A 252 -10.02 -17.60 -2.14
CA ARG A 252 -9.45 -16.97 -3.35
C ARG A 252 -8.53 -15.81 -2.98
N LEU A 253 -8.94 -14.98 -2.04
CA LEU A 253 -8.14 -13.84 -1.57
C LEU A 253 -6.83 -14.29 -0.92
N GLU A 254 -6.89 -15.30 -0.06
CA GLU A 254 -5.70 -15.92 0.57
C GLU A 254 -4.74 -16.48 -0.49
N ARG A 255 -5.27 -17.16 -1.51
CA ARG A 255 -4.47 -17.70 -2.62
C ARG A 255 -3.73 -16.57 -3.36
N ILE A 256 -4.43 -15.48 -3.66
CA ILE A 256 -3.85 -14.31 -4.34
C ILE A 256 -2.78 -13.65 -3.46
N ASP A 257 -3.06 -13.44 -2.17
CA ASP A 257 -2.10 -12.83 -1.23
C ASP A 257 -0.81 -13.66 -1.14
N LYS A 258 -0.93 -14.98 -0.98
CA LYS A 258 0.23 -15.90 -0.97
C LYS A 258 1.02 -15.88 -2.27
N SER A 259 0.33 -15.71 -3.39
CA SER A 259 0.95 -15.67 -4.72
C SER A 259 1.70 -14.35 -4.95
N GLU A 260 1.08 -13.21 -4.61
CA GLU A 260 1.75 -11.89 -4.66
C GLU A 260 2.92 -11.84 -3.67
N SER A 261 2.77 -12.39 -2.46
CA SER A 261 3.85 -12.46 -1.46
C SER A 261 5.05 -13.27 -1.95
N TRP A 262 4.81 -14.44 -2.57
CA TRP A 262 5.88 -15.25 -3.14
C TRP A 262 6.68 -14.51 -4.23
N LEU A 263 6.03 -13.65 -5.01
CA LEU A 263 6.69 -12.81 -6.01
C LEU A 263 7.43 -11.63 -5.34
N ARG A 264 6.85 -10.99 -4.32
CA ARG A 264 7.51 -9.94 -3.54
C ARG A 264 8.79 -10.42 -2.87
N ASP A 265 8.79 -11.63 -2.31
CA ASP A 265 9.98 -12.27 -1.73
C ASP A 265 11.13 -12.48 -2.75
N ARG A 266 10.81 -12.35 -4.04
CA ARG A 266 11.75 -12.44 -5.17
C ARG A 266 12.05 -11.09 -5.81
N GLY A 267 11.67 -9.99 -5.15
CA GLY A 267 11.98 -8.61 -5.53
C GLY A 267 11.03 -8.00 -6.55
N PHE A 268 9.81 -8.52 -6.70
CA PHE A 268 8.75 -7.90 -7.51
C PHE A 268 7.86 -7.03 -6.62
N ASP A 269 8.19 -5.74 -6.52
CA ASP A 269 7.50 -4.82 -5.61
C ASP A 269 6.14 -4.31 -6.15
N ASP A 270 6.00 -4.21 -7.47
CA ASP A 270 4.72 -3.92 -8.11
C ASP A 270 4.25 -5.12 -8.94
N VAL A 271 3.45 -5.97 -8.31
CA VAL A 271 2.94 -7.21 -8.91
C VAL A 271 1.46 -7.35 -8.66
N ARG A 272 0.74 -7.92 -9.62
CA ARG A 272 -0.67 -8.30 -9.46
C ARG A 272 -0.86 -9.73 -9.94
N VAL A 273 -1.48 -10.56 -9.11
CA VAL A 273 -1.91 -11.91 -9.52
C VAL A 273 -3.42 -11.88 -9.70
N ARG A 274 -3.88 -11.75 -10.94
CA ARG A 274 -5.31 -11.73 -11.26
C ARG A 274 -5.88 -13.14 -11.28
N LEU A 275 -7.04 -13.31 -10.67
CA LEU A 275 -7.83 -14.52 -10.77
C LEU A 275 -8.89 -14.32 -11.86
N LEU A 276 -8.75 -15.06 -12.95
CA LEU A 276 -9.75 -15.19 -14.00
C LEU A 276 -10.46 -16.53 -13.83
N LYS A 277 -11.73 -16.61 -14.26
CA LYS A 277 -12.47 -17.86 -14.32
C LYS A 277 -12.96 -18.09 -15.75
N LYS A 278 -12.66 -19.27 -16.30
CA LYS A 278 -13.19 -19.74 -17.59
C LYS A 278 -13.82 -21.10 -17.36
N ASP A 279 -15.14 -21.17 -17.51
CA ASP A 279 -15.93 -22.33 -17.09
C ASP A 279 -15.62 -22.67 -15.63
N GLU A 280 -15.15 -23.88 -15.30
CA GLU A 280 -14.71 -24.23 -13.94
C GLU A 280 -13.20 -24.06 -13.69
N THR A 281 -12.44 -23.56 -14.67
CA THR A 281 -10.98 -23.37 -14.57
C THR A 281 -10.66 -22.00 -13.98
N GLU A 282 -9.89 -21.98 -12.89
CA GLU A 282 -9.36 -20.76 -12.27
C GLU A 282 -7.91 -20.51 -12.70
N ILE A 283 -7.70 -19.37 -13.36
CA ILE A 283 -6.42 -19.01 -13.98
C ILE A 283 -5.77 -17.89 -13.18
N ALA A 284 -4.51 -18.08 -12.77
CA ALA A 284 -3.66 -17.02 -12.26
C ALA A 284 -2.99 -16.30 -13.43
N ARG A 285 -3.40 -15.05 -13.72
CA ARG A 285 -2.70 -14.17 -14.65
C ARG A 285 -1.82 -13.20 -13.90
N VAL A 286 -0.51 -13.31 -14.10
CA VAL A 286 0.50 -12.51 -13.41
C VAL A 286 0.86 -11.28 -14.24
N GLU A 287 0.76 -10.11 -13.61
CA GLU A 287 1.04 -8.80 -14.20
C GLU A 287 2.18 -8.13 -13.42
N VAL A 288 3.25 -7.73 -14.11
CA VAL A 288 4.39 -6.94 -13.59
C VAL A 288 4.73 -5.81 -14.56
N PRO A 289 5.41 -4.73 -14.14
CA PRO A 289 5.90 -3.71 -15.06
C PRO A 289 6.65 -4.32 -16.24
N LEU A 290 6.49 -3.75 -17.45
CA LEU A 290 7.13 -4.27 -18.67
C LEU A 290 8.64 -4.57 -18.53
N PRO A 291 9.45 -3.71 -17.86
CA PRO A 291 10.88 -3.99 -17.66
C PRO A 291 11.16 -5.26 -16.85
N GLU A 292 10.20 -5.74 -16.05
CA GLU A 292 10.35 -6.91 -15.19
C GLU A 292 9.89 -8.23 -15.84
N LEU A 293 9.27 -8.18 -17.03
CA LEU A 293 8.71 -9.37 -17.69
C LEU A 293 9.75 -10.45 -18.00
N ASN A 294 10.96 -10.06 -18.40
CA ASN A 294 12.05 -11.02 -18.67
C ASN A 294 12.43 -11.77 -17.39
N ARG A 295 12.62 -11.04 -16.28
CA ARG A 295 12.91 -11.61 -14.96
C ARG A 295 11.78 -12.53 -14.48
N LEU A 296 10.52 -12.17 -14.72
CA LEU A 296 9.37 -13.02 -14.38
C LEU A 296 9.35 -14.31 -15.21
N THR A 297 9.68 -14.21 -16.51
CA THR A 297 9.68 -15.33 -17.45
C THR A 297 10.75 -16.38 -17.12
N GLU A 298 11.87 -15.95 -16.54
CA GLU A 298 12.90 -16.84 -16.00
C GLU A 298 12.38 -17.68 -14.83
N LEU A 299 11.43 -17.15 -14.04
CA LEU A 299 10.82 -17.83 -12.90
C LEU A 299 9.60 -18.70 -13.27
N ARG A 300 9.20 -18.75 -14.56
CA ARG A 300 7.93 -19.35 -14.99
C ARG A 300 7.69 -20.75 -14.43
N SER A 301 8.68 -21.64 -14.48
CA SER A 301 8.51 -23.02 -14.04
C SER A 301 8.31 -23.13 -12.53
N ALA A 302 9.09 -22.39 -11.75
CA ALA A 302 8.94 -22.35 -10.30
C ALA A 302 7.62 -21.69 -9.89
N MET A 303 7.23 -20.62 -10.58
CA MET A 303 5.96 -19.93 -10.36
C MET A 303 4.77 -20.85 -10.67
N THR A 304 4.77 -21.57 -11.79
CA THR A 304 3.70 -22.51 -12.15
C THR A 304 3.55 -23.59 -11.08
N VAL A 305 4.65 -24.23 -10.65
CA VAL A 305 4.60 -25.26 -9.59
C VAL A 305 4.02 -24.70 -8.30
N GLN A 306 4.49 -23.51 -7.87
CA GLN A 306 4.01 -22.90 -6.64
C GLN A 306 2.52 -22.54 -6.72
N PHE A 307 2.08 -21.92 -7.81
CA PHE A 307 0.73 -21.37 -7.91
C PHE A 307 -0.31 -22.49 -8.13
N VAL A 308 0.06 -23.57 -8.83
CA VAL A 308 -0.76 -24.78 -8.89
C VAL A 308 -0.89 -25.42 -7.51
N ALA A 309 0.18 -25.47 -6.71
CA ALA A 309 0.11 -25.97 -5.33
C ALA A 309 -0.77 -25.08 -4.41
N LEU A 310 -0.86 -23.78 -4.70
CA LEU A 310 -1.79 -22.86 -4.04
C LEU A 310 -3.25 -23.04 -4.52
N GLY A 311 -3.46 -23.78 -5.61
CA GLY A 311 -4.76 -24.25 -6.09
C GLY A 311 -5.30 -23.56 -7.34
N PHE A 312 -4.46 -22.87 -8.12
CA PHE A 312 -4.84 -22.46 -9.48
C PHE A 312 -4.75 -23.64 -10.44
N ASP A 313 -5.62 -23.68 -11.44
CA ASP A 313 -5.59 -24.71 -12.48
C ASP A 313 -4.55 -24.36 -13.56
N GLU A 314 -4.45 -23.07 -13.89
CA GLU A 314 -3.52 -22.56 -14.89
C GLU A 314 -2.79 -21.30 -14.39
N VAL A 315 -1.59 -21.08 -14.92
CA VAL A 315 -0.75 -19.93 -14.58
C VAL A 315 -0.21 -19.33 -15.86
N VAL A 316 -0.48 -18.05 -16.08
CA VAL A 316 -0.09 -17.32 -17.28
C VAL A 316 0.55 -15.99 -16.92
N ILE A 317 1.50 -15.52 -17.74
CA ILE A 317 2.08 -14.18 -17.64
C ILE A 317 1.35 -13.28 -18.63
N ASP A 318 0.88 -12.11 -18.19
CA ASP A 318 0.30 -11.12 -19.10
C ASP A 318 1.43 -10.49 -19.95
N PRO A 319 1.44 -10.70 -21.28
CA PRO A 319 2.51 -10.20 -22.14
C PRO A 319 2.52 -8.67 -22.25
N ALA A 320 1.39 -8.03 -21.95
CA ALA A 320 1.27 -6.58 -21.98
C ALA A 320 1.57 -5.96 -20.61
N GLY A 321 1.97 -6.77 -19.62
CA GLY A 321 2.42 -6.33 -18.30
C GLY A 321 1.34 -5.67 -17.45
N LEU A 322 1.77 -5.02 -16.37
CA LEU A 322 0.92 -4.31 -15.43
C LEU A 322 0.44 -2.98 -16.02
N ARG A 323 -0.88 -2.80 -16.07
CA ARG A 323 -1.55 -1.57 -16.50
C ARG A 323 -2.65 -1.19 -15.52
N SER A 324 -2.80 0.10 -15.26
CA SER A 324 -3.91 0.61 -14.45
C SER A 324 -5.25 0.36 -15.16
N GLY A 325 -6.28 -0.07 -14.42
CA GLY A 325 -7.63 -0.22 -14.96
C GLY A 325 -7.90 -1.46 -15.83
N ASN A 326 -6.98 -2.44 -15.95
CA ASN A 326 -7.11 -3.60 -16.85
C ASN A 326 -8.45 -4.37 -16.72
N LEU A 327 -8.95 -4.58 -15.49
CA LEU A 327 -10.25 -5.24 -15.28
C LEU A 327 -11.46 -4.30 -15.44
N ASN A 328 -11.27 -2.99 -15.32
CA ASN A 328 -12.34 -2.02 -15.53
C ASN A 328 -12.67 -1.91 -17.03
N GLU A 329 -11.70 -2.15 -17.93
CA GLU A 329 -11.94 -2.17 -19.37
C GLU A 329 -12.90 -3.30 -19.78
N ALA A 330 -12.76 -4.47 -19.17
CA ALA A 330 -13.69 -5.59 -19.37
C ALA A 330 -15.10 -5.25 -18.86
N LEU A 331 -15.21 -4.60 -17.69
CA LEU A 331 -16.49 -4.15 -17.14
C LEU A 331 -17.18 -3.10 -18.02
N VAL A 332 -16.41 -2.13 -18.54
CA VAL A 332 -16.94 -1.06 -19.40
C VAL A 332 -17.42 -1.64 -20.75
N ALA A 333 -16.71 -2.64 -21.28
CA ALA A 333 -17.14 -3.35 -22.49
C ALA A 333 -18.45 -4.12 -22.29
N GLU A 334 -18.66 -4.69 -21.10
CA GLU A 334 -19.84 -5.49 -20.75
C GLU A 334 -21.07 -4.62 -20.38
N ILE A 335 -20.85 -3.46 -19.73
CA ILE A 335 -21.93 -2.53 -19.33
C ILE A 335 -22.28 -1.52 -20.46
N GLY A 336 -21.49 -1.44 -21.53
CA GLY A 336 -21.80 -0.60 -22.69
C GLY A 336 -21.72 0.91 -22.44
N ILE A 337 -20.95 1.34 -21.43
CA ILE A 337 -20.74 2.77 -21.14
C ILE A 337 -19.66 3.30 -22.07
N LYS A 338 -20.06 4.06 -23.11
CA LYS A 338 -19.10 4.81 -23.93
C LYS A 338 -18.33 5.78 -23.02
N ARG A 339 -16.98 5.73 -23.06
CA ARG A 339 -16.16 6.83 -22.54
C ARG A 339 -16.53 8.08 -23.34
N SER A 340 -17.07 9.08 -22.66
CA SER A 340 -17.32 10.44 -23.18
C SER A 340 -16.05 11.26 -23.21
#